data_AF-A0A7G9B6S1-F1
#
_entry.id   AF-A0A7G9B6S1-F1
#
_cell.length_a   1.000
_cell.length_b   1.000
_cell.length_c   1.000
_cell.angle_alpha   90.00
_cell.angle_beta   90.00
_cell.angle_gamma   90.00
#
_symmetry.space_group_name_H-M   'P 1'
#
loop_
_entity.id
_entity.type
_entity.pdbx_description
1 polymer ?
#
loop_
_entity_poly.entity_id
_entity_poly.type
_entity_poly.pdbx_seq_one_letter_code
_entity_poly.pdbx_strand_id
1 'polypeptide(L)'
;MDYYLQFCGELCEGTISPPDGIVLSAETPLERAVELQGLIRDIPSFVRACAQIKGEAIPQSLFDSFREEDVQKALSQISLDVEDEPPRAPGPKPLALEALAASVMLEEGLTEYLIDILRRGDDLSFFRLSQVAARADISPRDFLYWLGHKEDYADEEERSCAALYDGLIHRLLQEDRRELAAALLSGDQRTYEAFRRETPELSRDGRTTYEWFCDCYLDRCYPLRVMLRANGITFPDDLGEKD
;
A
#
# COMPACT_ATOMS: atom_id res chain seq x y z
N MET A 1 15.60 -20.74 -12.13
CA MET A 1 15.06 -19.41 -11.77
C MET A 1 15.74 -18.30 -12.59
N ASP A 2 17.07 -18.36 -12.74
CA ASP A 2 17.84 -17.37 -13.53
C ASP A 2 17.33 -17.22 -14.97
N TYR A 3 17.01 -18.32 -15.66
CA TYR A 3 16.47 -18.28 -17.03
C TYR A 3 15.11 -17.59 -17.16
N TYR A 4 14.24 -17.71 -16.15
CA TYR A 4 12.92 -17.07 -16.17
C TYR A 4 13.05 -15.55 -16.12
N LEU A 5 13.85 -15.05 -15.17
CA LEU A 5 14.10 -13.62 -15.02
C LEU A 5 14.89 -13.06 -16.22
N GLN A 6 15.83 -13.83 -16.74
CA GLN A 6 16.58 -13.48 -17.95
C GLN A 6 15.65 -13.33 -19.17
N PHE A 7 14.80 -14.33 -19.47
CA PHE A 7 13.89 -14.24 -20.62
C PHE A 7 12.81 -13.16 -20.45
N CYS A 8 12.33 -12.93 -19.23
CA CYS A 8 11.43 -11.80 -18.96
C CYS A 8 12.11 -10.47 -19.28
N GLY A 9 13.36 -10.27 -18.82
CA GLY A 9 14.14 -9.07 -19.15
C GLY A 9 14.34 -8.90 -20.67
N GLU A 10 14.79 -9.97 -21.34
CA GLU A 10 15.03 -9.95 -22.79
C GLU A 10 13.75 -9.69 -23.61
N LEU A 11 12.58 -10.14 -23.16
CA LEU A 11 11.28 -9.85 -23.79
C LEU A 11 10.84 -8.40 -23.59
N CYS A 12 11.03 -7.87 -22.39
CA CYS A 12 10.67 -6.50 -22.05
C CYS A 12 11.53 -5.49 -22.80
N GLU A 13 12.82 -5.79 -22.94
CA GLU A 13 13.78 -5.01 -23.74
C GLU A 13 13.57 -5.16 -25.26
N GLY A 14 12.75 -6.14 -25.69
CA GLY A 14 12.47 -6.43 -27.10
C GLY A 14 13.60 -7.14 -27.83
N THR A 15 14.54 -7.73 -27.09
CA THR A 15 15.73 -8.41 -27.60
C THR A 15 15.41 -9.81 -28.12
N ILE A 16 14.31 -10.42 -27.63
CA ILE A 16 13.75 -11.67 -28.16
C ILE A 16 12.29 -11.48 -28.56
N SER A 17 11.84 -12.22 -29.59
CA SER A 17 10.43 -12.19 -30.01
C SER A 17 9.55 -12.95 -29.01
N PRO A 18 8.31 -12.49 -28.77
CA PRO A 18 7.39 -13.15 -27.85
C PRO A 18 7.04 -14.57 -28.34
N PRO A 19 6.91 -15.55 -27.44
CA PRO A 19 6.50 -16.89 -27.80
C PRO A 19 5.08 -16.99 -28.35
N ASP A 20 4.81 -18.05 -29.11
CA ASP A 20 3.47 -18.33 -29.64
C ASP A 20 2.42 -18.33 -28.52
N GLY A 21 1.40 -17.48 -28.67
CA GLY A 21 0.34 -17.29 -27.67
C GLY A 21 0.54 -16.13 -26.71
N ILE A 22 1.71 -15.48 -26.73
CA ILE A 22 1.98 -14.23 -25.99
C ILE A 22 2.00 -13.08 -27.00
N VAL A 23 1.09 -12.13 -26.84
CA VAL A 23 1.07 -10.90 -27.64
C VAL A 23 1.25 -9.74 -26.67
N LEU A 24 2.38 -9.06 -26.78
CA LEU A 24 2.68 -7.86 -26.00
C LEU A 24 2.23 -6.65 -26.82
N SER A 25 1.25 -5.91 -26.31
CA SER A 25 0.74 -4.66 -26.91
C SER A 25 1.45 -3.42 -26.38
N ALA A 26 2.12 -3.54 -25.23
CA ALA A 26 2.82 -2.45 -24.58
C ALA A 26 4.07 -1.98 -25.34
N GLU A 27 4.33 -0.67 -25.32
CA GLU A 27 5.48 -0.05 -25.96
C GLU A 27 6.68 0.11 -25.02
N THR A 28 6.45 0.21 -23.72
CA THR A 28 7.52 0.38 -22.73
C THR A 28 7.93 -0.96 -22.08
N PRO A 29 9.23 -1.14 -21.72
CA PRO A 29 9.70 -2.37 -21.09
C PRO A 29 8.99 -2.70 -19.77
N LEU A 30 8.60 -1.68 -18.99
CA LEU A 30 7.91 -1.88 -17.73
C LEU A 30 6.48 -2.37 -17.93
N GLU A 31 5.74 -1.80 -18.87
CA GLU A 31 4.38 -2.25 -19.22
C GLU A 31 4.38 -3.64 -19.85
N ARG A 32 5.39 -3.96 -20.66
CA ARG A 32 5.61 -5.32 -21.19
C ARG A 32 5.86 -6.33 -20.09
N ALA A 33 6.61 -5.98 -19.05
CA ALA A 33 6.85 -6.87 -17.91
C ALA A 33 5.55 -7.22 -17.19
N VAL A 34 4.65 -6.24 -17.05
CA VAL A 34 3.34 -6.41 -16.41
C VAL A 34 2.41 -7.24 -17.29
N GLU A 35 2.30 -6.93 -18.58
CA GLU A 35 1.51 -7.75 -19.54
C GLU A 35 2.03 -9.20 -19.57
N LEU A 36 3.35 -9.38 -19.59
CA LEU A 36 3.98 -10.68 -19.65
C LEU A 36 3.67 -11.52 -18.40
N GLN A 37 3.74 -10.93 -17.20
CA GLN A 37 3.39 -11.63 -15.96
C GLN A 37 1.93 -12.09 -15.93
N GLY A 38 1.00 -11.32 -16.51
CA GLY A 38 -0.42 -11.70 -16.61
C GLY A 38 -0.70 -12.80 -17.64
N LEU A 39 0.17 -12.96 -18.65
CA LEU A 39 0.01 -13.94 -19.73
C LEU A 39 0.71 -15.28 -19.43
N ILE A 40 1.71 -15.29 -18.54
CA ILE A 40 2.43 -16.50 -18.16
C ILE A 40 1.58 -17.31 -17.16
N ARG A 41 0.96 -18.38 -17.67
CA ARG A 41 0.19 -19.33 -16.85
C ARG A 41 1.04 -20.46 -16.26
N ASP A 42 2.15 -20.79 -16.93
CA ASP A 42 3.05 -21.87 -16.55
C ASP A 42 4.50 -21.47 -16.86
N ILE A 43 5.30 -21.30 -15.80
CA ILE A 43 6.69 -20.83 -15.89
C ILE A 43 7.57 -21.82 -16.69
N PRO A 44 7.53 -23.14 -16.44
CA PRO A 44 8.27 -24.13 -17.24
C PRO A 44 7.96 -24.09 -18.74
N SER A 45 6.69 -24.04 -19.13
CA SER A 45 6.30 -23.99 -20.54
C SER A 45 6.76 -22.70 -21.22
N PHE A 46 6.66 -21.56 -20.51
CA PHE A 46 7.14 -20.27 -20.98
C PHE A 46 8.66 -20.27 -21.23
N VAL A 47 9.45 -20.78 -20.26
CA VAL A 47 10.92 -20.85 -20.38
C VAL A 47 11.35 -21.77 -21.53
N ARG A 48 10.63 -22.89 -21.77
CA ARG A 48 10.89 -23.76 -22.93
C ARG A 48 10.63 -23.06 -24.25
N ALA A 49 9.51 -22.34 -24.36
CA ALA A 49 9.16 -21.63 -25.58
C ALA A 49 10.17 -20.52 -25.89
N CYS A 50 10.60 -19.76 -24.88
CA CYS A 50 11.65 -18.73 -25.05
C CYS A 50 13.01 -19.34 -25.43
N ALA A 51 13.40 -20.44 -24.80
CA ALA A 51 14.65 -21.13 -25.12
C ALA A 51 14.66 -21.69 -26.55
N GLN A 52 13.53 -22.21 -27.02
CA GLN A 52 13.38 -22.73 -28.38
C GLN A 52 13.50 -21.61 -29.44
N ILE A 53 12.97 -20.42 -29.17
CA ILE A 53 13.10 -19.23 -30.04
C ILE A 53 14.55 -18.78 -30.14
N LYS A 54 15.28 -18.84 -29.02
CA LYS A 54 16.70 -18.46 -28.95
C LYS A 54 17.65 -19.56 -29.45
N GLY A 55 17.14 -20.77 -29.69
CA GLY A 55 17.96 -21.93 -30.05
C GLY A 55 18.82 -22.47 -28.90
N GLU A 56 18.48 -22.12 -27.65
CA GLU A 56 19.20 -22.58 -26.46
C GLU A 56 18.62 -23.90 -25.97
N ALA A 57 19.47 -24.92 -25.81
CA ALA A 57 19.08 -26.22 -25.28
C ALA A 57 19.16 -26.22 -23.74
N ILE A 58 18.04 -25.95 -23.08
CA ILE A 58 17.96 -26.04 -21.61
C ILE A 58 17.78 -27.51 -21.20
N PRO A 59 18.63 -28.05 -20.29
CA PRO A 59 18.52 -29.43 -19.81
C PRO A 59 17.16 -29.73 -19.18
N GLN A 60 16.53 -30.84 -19.60
CA GLN A 60 15.21 -31.27 -19.11
C GLN A 60 15.15 -31.39 -17.58
N SER A 61 16.27 -31.79 -16.96
CA SER A 61 16.43 -31.94 -15.52
C SER A 61 16.18 -30.66 -14.71
N LEU A 62 16.35 -29.49 -15.31
CA LEU A 62 16.05 -28.19 -14.66
C LEU A 62 14.56 -27.88 -14.60
N PHE A 63 13.76 -28.49 -15.49
CA PHE A 63 12.31 -28.38 -15.47
C PHE A 63 11.70 -29.42 -14.52
N ASP A 64 12.27 -30.62 -14.48
CA ASP A 64 11.79 -31.69 -13.59
C ASP A 64 12.07 -31.37 -12.11
N SER A 65 13.07 -30.53 -11.82
CA SER A 65 13.36 -30.05 -10.47
C SER A 65 12.65 -28.74 -10.10
N PHE A 66 11.80 -28.19 -10.98
CA PHE A 66 11.08 -26.95 -10.70
C PHE A 66 9.98 -27.20 -9.66
N ARG A 67 10.07 -26.52 -8.52
CA ARG A 67 9.01 -26.49 -7.49
C ARG A 67 8.58 -25.04 -7.28
N GLU A 68 7.26 -24.79 -7.34
CA GLU A 68 6.69 -23.47 -7.05
C GLU A 68 7.06 -22.97 -5.64
N GLU A 69 7.23 -23.90 -4.70
CA GLU A 69 7.73 -23.66 -3.34
C GLU A 69 9.11 -22.97 -3.34
N ASP A 70 10.00 -23.32 -4.27
CA ASP A 70 11.34 -22.71 -4.37
C ASP A 70 11.28 -21.29 -4.93
N VAL A 71 10.29 -21.00 -5.79
CA VAL A 71 10.02 -19.65 -6.29
C VAL A 71 9.48 -18.77 -5.16
N GLN A 72 8.51 -19.28 -4.39
CA GLN A 72 8.00 -18.54 -3.23
C GLN A 72 9.07 -18.33 -2.16
N LYS A 73 9.91 -19.35 -1.92
CA LYS A 73 11.01 -19.28 -0.95
C LYS A 73 12.12 -18.32 -1.37
N ALA A 74 12.39 -18.20 -2.65
CA ALA A 74 13.35 -17.23 -3.16
C ALA A 74 12.80 -15.80 -3.12
N LEU A 75 11.52 -15.62 -3.44
CA LEU A 75 10.84 -14.34 -3.29
C LEU A 75 10.75 -13.90 -1.82
N SER A 76 10.54 -14.84 -0.90
CA SER A 76 10.52 -14.56 0.54
C SER A 76 11.91 -14.24 1.09
N GLN A 77 12.99 -14.79 0.53
CA GLN A 77 14.37 -14.42 0.91
C GLN A 77 14.78 -13.02 0.43
N ILE A 78 14.04 -12.46 -0.54
CA ILE A 78 14.22 -11.08 -1.02
C ILE A 78 13.36 -10.09 -0.22
N SER A 79 12.30 -10.58 0.46
CA SER A 79 11.52 -9.78 1.41
C SER A 79 12.24 -9.71 2.76
N LEU A 80 12.63 -8.50 3.13
CA LEU A 80 13.18 -8.15 4.45
C LEU A 80 12.31 -8.69 5.59
N ASP A 81 12.95 -9.17 6.65
CA ASP A 81 12.37 -9.77 7.85
C ASP A 81 11.11 -9.05 8.34
N VAL A 82 9.96 -9.72 8.27
CA VAL A 82 8.74 -9.34 9.01
C VAL A 82 8.34 -10.56 9.84
N GLU A 83 8.40 -10.40 11.16
CA GLU A 83 7.99 -11.41 12.14
C GLU A 83 6.50 -11.76 11.99
N ASP A 84 6.21 -13.05 12.18
CA ASP A 84 4.94 -13.72 11.89
C ASP A 84 3.96 -13.55 13.08
N GLU A 85 2.94 -12.69 12.94
CA GLU A 85 1.79 -12.62 13.87
C GLU A 85 0.66 -13.57 13.43
N PRO A 86 -0.18 -14.08 14.37
CA PRO A 86 -1.12 -15.15 14.09
C PRO A 86 -2.25 -14.75 13.13
N PRO A 87 -2.84 -15.70 12.39
CA PRO A 87 -3.71 -15.41 11.26
C PRO A 87 -5.07 -14.87 11.73
N ARG A 88 -5.37 -13.60 11.42
CA ARG A 88 -6.67 -12.98 11.65
C ARG A 88 -7.40 -12.76 10.32
N ALA A 89 -8.47 -13.55 10.11
CA ALA A 89 -9.57 -13.45 9.13
C ALA A 89 -9.25 -13.15 7.63
N PRO A 90 -10.07 -13.64 6.67
CA PRO A 90 -9.83 -13.42 5.24
C PRO A 90 -10.23 -12.00 4.84
N GLY A 91 -9.31 -11.06 5.02
CA GLY A 91 -9.29 -9.72 4.43
C GLY A 91 -7.88 -9.41 3.90
N PRO A 92 -7.66 -8.30 3.18
CA PRO A 92 -6.30 -7.85 2.85
C PRO A 92 -5.44 -7.84 4.13
N LYS A 93 -4.24 -8.41 4.06
CA LYS A 93 -3.35 -8.50 5.23
C LYS A 93 -3.14 -7.08 5.78
N PRO A 94 -3.27 -6.83 7.10
CA PRO A 94 -3.11 -5.50 7.70
C PRO A 94 -1.86 -4.75 7.19
N LEU A 95 -0.77 -5.47 6.99
CA LEU A 95 0.48 -4.95 6.44
C LEU A 95 0.36 -4.34 5.03
N ALA A 96 -0.49 -4.87 4.16
CA ALA A 96 -0.67 -4.34 2.80
C ALA A 96 -1.48 -3.03 2.81
N LEU A 97 -2.43 -2.92 3.72
CA LEU A 97 -3.22 -1.69 3.93
C LEU A 97 -2.33 -0.58 4.50
N GLU A 98 -1.48 -0.92 5.47
CA GLU A 98 -0.46 -0.01 6.01
C GLU A 98 0.56 0.40 4.95
N ALA A 99 1.06 -0.55 4.15
CA ALA A 99 1.99 -0.26 3.07
C ALA A 99 1.39 0.69 2.01
N LEU A 100 0.12 0.51 1.65
CA LEU A 100 -0.59 1.43 0.75
C LEU A 100 -0.69 2.82 1.37
N ALA A 101 -1.17 2.93 2.61
CA ALA A 101 -1.33 4.21 3.29
C ALA A 101 0.02 4.93 3.47
N ALA A 102 1.05 4.22 3.91
CA ALA A 102 2.39 4.77 4.08
C ALA A 102 2.95 5.26 2.73
N SER A 103 2.84 4.46 1.67
CA SER A 103 3.31 4.85 0.33
C SER A 103 2.64 6.11 -0.19
N VAL A 104 1.33 6.23 0.01
CA VAL A 104 0.57 7.42 -0.39
C VAL A 104 0.98 8.65 0.41
N MET A 105 1.29 8.48 1.70
CA MET A 105 1.73 9.56 2.58
C MET A 105 3.17 10.03 2.32
N LEU A 106 4.01 9.24 1.64
CA LEU A 106 5.38 9.61 1.31
C LEU A 106 5.45 10.77 0.31
N GLU A 107 4.48 10.87 -0.59
CA GLU A 107 4.48 11.85 -1.68
C GLU A 107 3.13 12.57 -1.75
N GLU A 108 3.15 13.91 -1.64
CA GLU A 108 1.95 14.75 -1.66
C GLU A 108 1.09 14.48 -2.90
N GLY A 109 1.72 14.32 -4.07
CA GLY A 109 1.01 14.01 -5.32
C GLY A 109 0.29 12.66 -5.31
N LEU A 110 0.77 11.66 -4.56
CA LEU A 110 0.06 10.38 -4.40
C LEU A 110 -1.14 10.54 -3.47
N THR A 111 -1.05 11.37 -2.44
CA THR A 111 -2.18 11.70 -1.57
C THR A 111 -3.27 12.44 -2.34
N GLU A 112 -2.90 13.43 -3.15
CA GLU A 112 -3.84 14.13 -4.04
C GLU A 112 -4.49 13.18 -5.06
N TYR A 113 -3.70 12.30 -5.67
CA TYR A 113 -4.20 11.31 -6.61
C TYR A 113 -5.17 10.33 -5.94
N LEU A 114 -4.85 9.84 -4.74
CA LEU A 114 -5.75 8.99 -3.96
C LEU A 114 -7.08 9.70 -3.67
N ILE A 115 -7.04 10.98 -3.26
CA ILE A 115 -8.24 11.77 -3.02
C ILE A 115 -9.09 11.88 -4.30
N ASP A 116 -8.47 12.17 -5.45
CA ASP A 116 -9.17 12.32 -6.72
C ASP A 116 -9.88 11.03 -7.16
N ILE A 117 -9.17 9.89 -7.14
CA ILE A 117 -9.75 8.60 -7.57
C ILE A 117 -10.86 8.15 -6.62
N LEU A 118 -10.72 8.37 -5.31
CA LEU A 118 -11.76 8.06 -4.32
C LEU A 118 -13.00 8.94 -4.50
N ARG A 119 -12.83 10.24 -4.79
CA ARG A 119 -13.95 11.15 -5.06
C ARG A 119 -14.71 10.80 -6.34
N ARG A 120 -14.02 10.27 -7.34
CA ARG A 120 -14.62 9.84 -8.62
C ARG A 120 -15.25 8.45 -8.55
N GLY A 121 -14.94 7.66 -7.52
CA GLY A 121 -15.30 6.24 -7.48
C GLY A 121 -14.57 5.43 -8.55
N ASP A 122 -13.32 5.80 -8.86
CA ASP A 122 -12.51 5.10 -9.86
C ASP A 122 -11.78 3.91 -9.24
N ASP A 123 -12.53 2.83 -9.05
CA ASP A 123 -12.04 1.59 -8.45
C ASP A 123 -10.86 1.00 -9.25
N LEU A 124 -10.86 1.11 -10.58
CA LEU A 124 -9.79 0.57 -11.42
C LEU A 124 -8.46 1.29 -11.16
N SER A 125 -8.50 2.62 -11.08
CA SER A 125 -7.32 3.41 -10.76
C SER A 125 -6.84 3.16 -9.32
N PHE A 126 -7.77 2.91 -8.38
CA PHE A 126 -7.42 2.52 -7.02
C PHE A 126 -6.73 1.14 -6.99
N PHE A 127 -7.26 0.14 -7.69
CA PHE A 127 -6.63 -1.19 -7.76
C PHE A 127 -5.23 -1.13 -8.35
N ARG A 128 -5.01 -0.31 -9.38
CA ARG A 128 -3.67 -0.08 -9.93
C ARG A 128 -2.74 0.56 -8.91
N LEU A 129 -3.22 1.57 -8.18
CA LEU A 129 -2.46 2.20 -7.10
C LEU A 129 -2.11 1.17 -6.00
N SER A 130 -3.05 0.32 -5.60
CA SER A 130 -2.81 -0.70 -4.56
C SER A 130 -1.82 -1.77 -5.00
N GLN A 131 -1.86 -2.19 -6.26
CA GLN A 131 -0.90 -3.14 -6.82
C GLN A 131 0.51 -2.56 -6.86
N VAL A 132 0.67 -1.30 -7.27
CA VAL A 132 1.98 -0.65 -7.35
C VAL A 132 2.53 -0.34 -5.95
N ALA A 133 1.72 0.21 -5.07
CA ALA A 133 2.15 0.68 -3.76
C ALA A 133 2.29 -0.44 -2.72
N ALA A 134 1.40 -1.44 -2.75
CA ALA A 134 1.31 -2.47 -1.72
C ALA A 134 1.42 -3.91 -2.26
N ARG A 135 1.57 -4.11 -3.58
CA ARG A 135 1.59 -5.43 -4.23
C ARG A 135 0.38 -6.29 -3.85
N ALA A 136 -0.77 -5.65 -3.68
CA ALA A 136 -2.00 -6.28 -3.23
C ALA A 136 -3.21 -5.72 -3.95
N ASP A 137 -4.18 -6.59 -4.21
CA ASP A 137 -5.50 -6.21 -4.70
C ASP A 137 -6.36 -5.79 -3.51
N ILE A 138 -6.41 -4.48 -3.27
CA ILE A 138 -7.15 -3.89 -2.15
C ILE A 138 -8.36 -3.19 -2.74
N SER A 139 -9.56 -3.49 -2.23
CA SER A 139 -10.73 -2.72 -2.63
C SER A 139 -10.73 -1.35 -1.93
N PRO A 140 -11.24 -0.29 -2.57
CA PRO A 140 -11.39 1.01 -1.93
C PRO A 140 -12.20 0.92 -0.62
N ARG A 141 -13.25 0.09 -0.61
CA ARG A 141 -14.10 -0.12 0.57
C ARG A 141 -13.31 -0.74 1.73
N ASP A 142 -12.54 -1.81 1.47
CA ASP A 142 -11.72 -2.46 2.51
C ASP A 142 -10.68 -1.49 3.08
N PHE A 143 -10.05 -0.71 2.21
CA PHE A 143 -9.08 0.31 2.62
C PHE A 143 -9.70 1.39 3.51
N LEU A 144 -10.82 1.96 3.07
CA LEU A 144 -11.52 2.99 3.84
C LEU A 144 -12.07 2.42 5.14
N TYR A 145 -12.64 1.21 5.14
CA TYR A 145 -13.10 0.56 6.36
C TYR A 145 -11.96 0.40 7.36
N TRP A 146 -10.84 -0.19 6.94
CA TRP A 146 -9.69 -0.40 7.80
C TRP A 146 -9.14 0.92 8.34
N LEU A 147 -8.94 1.92 7.48
CA LEU A 147 -8.38 3.20 7.88
C LEU A 147 -9.32 3.92 8.86
N GLY A 148 -10.64 3.79 8.66
CA GLY A 148 -11.67 4.33 9.54
C GLY A 148 -11.69 3.71 10.94
N HIS A 149 -11.23 2.47 11.06
CA HIS A 149 -11.24 1.66 12.30
C HIS A 149 -9.82 1.28 12.76
N LYS A 150 -8.78 1.98 12.27
CA LYS A 150 -7.39 1.58 12.50
C LYS A 150 -7.06 1.44 13.99
N GLU A 151 -7.63 2.29 14.83
CA GLU A 151 -7.46 2.31 16.29
C GLU A 151 -8.01 1.05 17.00
N ASP A 152 -8.90 0.28 16.36
CA ASP A 152 -9.41 -0.98 16.91
C ASP A 152 -8.34 -2.07 16.91
N TYR A 153 -7.34 -1.94 16.04
CA TYR A 153 -6.20 -2.84 15.92
C TYR A 153 -4.99 -2.39 16.74
N ALA A 154 -5.04 -1.19 17.33
CA ALA A 154 -3.95 -0.60 18.07
C ALA A 154 -3.95 -0.99 19.56
N ASP A 155 -2.83 -0.75 20.24
CA ASP A 155 -2.77 -0.82 21.70
C ASP A 155 -3.57 0.31 22.38
N GLU A 156 -3.64 0.29 23.71
CA GLU A 156 -4.40 1.30 24.47
C GLU A 156 -3.81 2.71 24.29
N GLU A 157 -2.51 2.83 24.13
CA GLU A 157 -1.80 4.10 24.03
C GLU A 157 -2.10 4.78 22.68
N GLU A 158 -1.85 4.08 21.57
CA GLU A 158 -2.16 4.56 20.23
C GLU A 158 -3.66 4.82 20.08
N ARG A 159 -4.54 3.94 20.59
CA ARG A 159 -6.00 4.15 20.54
C ARG A 159 -6.42 5.44 21.26
N SER A 160 -5.88 5.68 22.45
CA SER A 160 -6.18 6.90 23.22
C SER A 160 -5.68 8.16 22.52
N CYS A 161 -4.52 8.08 21.88
CA CYS A 161 -3.93 9.15 21.09
C CYS A 161 -4.79 9.47 19.86
N ALA A 162 -5.17 8.45 19.09
CA ALA A 162 -6.02 8.56 17.92
C ALA A 162 -7.35 9.26 18.24
N ALA A 163 -8.04 8.82 19.29
CA ALA A 163 -9.31 9.42 19.72
C ALA A 163 -9.16 10.90 20.11
N LEU A 164 -8.07 11.25 20.81
CA LEU A 164 -7.80 12.61 21.25
C LEU A 164 -7.52 13.55 20.07
N TYR A 165 -6.57 13.21 19.20
CA TYR A 165 -6.16 14.10 18.12
C TYR A 165 -7.14 14.12 16.95
N ASP A 166 -7.86 13.02 16.64
CA ASP A 166 -8.97 13.09 15.69
C ASP A 166 -10.02 14.10 16.15
N GLY A 167 -10.38 14.08 17.44
CA GLY A 167 -11.34 15.02 18.01
C GLY A 167 -10.86 16.47 17.97
N LEU A 168 -9.60 16.71 18.33
CA LEU A 168 -9.00 18.05 18.30
C LEU A 168 -8.87 18.59 16.88
N ILE A 169 -8.36 17.80 15.94
CA ILE A 169 -8.19 18.24 14.55
C ILE A 169 -9.55 18.40 13.88
N HIS A 170 -10.51 17.53 14.15
CA HIS A 170 -11.88 17.70 13.66
C HIS A 170 -12.47 19.04 14.16
N ARG A 171 -12.29 19.39 15.44
CA ARG A 171 -12.71 20.69 15.98
C ARG A 171 -12.05 21.85 15.25
N LEU A 172 -10.75 21.79 15.00
CA LEU A 172 -10.03 22.82 14.24
C LEU A 172 -10.59 23.00 12.83
N LEU A 173 -10.94 21.90 12.15
CA LEU A 173 -11.54 21.96 10.82
C LEU A 173 -12.96 22.57 10.86
N GLN A 174 -13.77 22.27 11.89
CA GLN A 174 -15.08 22.91 12.08
C GLN A 174 -14.99 24.41 12.39
N GLU A 175 -13.92 24.82 13.07
CA GLU A 175 -13.60 26.22 13.37
C GLU A 175 -12.89 26.96 12.21
N ASP A 176 -12.77 26.32 11.04
CA ASP A 176 -12.05 26.80 9.85
C ASP A 176 -10.56 27.15 10.10
N ARG A 177 -9.96 26.58 11.15
CA ARG A 177 -8.53 26.73 11.49
C ARG A 177 -7.65 25.76 10.69
N ARG A 178 -7.81 25.77 9.36
CA ARG A 178 -7.18 24.79 8.44
C ARG A 178 -5.67 24.87 8.42
N GLU A 179 -5.10 26.08 8.47
CA GLU A 179 -3.64 26.26 8.49
C GLU A 179 -3.02 25.63 9.73
N LEU A 180 -3.68 25.77 10.89
CA LEU A 180 -3.23 25.14 12.12
C LEU A 180 -3.36 23.60 12.04
N ALA A 181 -4.49 23.10 11.54
CA ALA A 181 -4.67 21.66 11.34
C ALA A 181 -3.59 21.09 10.41
N ALA A 182 -3.30 21.76 9.29
CA ALA A 182 -2.27 21.35 8.35
C ALA A 182 -0.86 21.36 9.00
N ALA A 183 -0.51 22.40 9.75
CA ALA A 183 0.77 22.49 10.44
C ALA A 183 0.94 21.42 11.53
N LEU A 184 -0.14 21.02 12.20
CA LEU A 184 -0.12 19.89 13.14
C LEU A 184 0.10 18.57 12.39
N LEU A 185 -0.65 18.33 11.30
CA LEU A 185 -0.53 17.12 10.49
C LEU A 185 0.82 16.99 9.78
N SER A 186 1.51 18.11 9.51
CA SER A 186 2.86 18.10 8.96
C SER A 186 3.96 17.88 9.99
N GLY A 187 3.62 17.76 11.29
CA GLY A 187 4.60 17.61 12.36
C GLY A 187 5.41 18.88 12.65
N ASP A 188 4.83 20.08 12.55
CA ASP A 188 5.53 21.28 13.01
C ASP A 188 5.54 21.33 14.55
N GLN A 189 6.69 20.98 15.15
CA GLN A 189 6.84 20.95 16.61
C GLN A 189 6.51 22.28 17.29
N ARG A 190 6.88 23.41 16.68
CA ARG A 190 6.63 24.73 17.28
C ARG A 190 5.14 25.02 17.37
N THR A 191 4.42 24.70 16.31
CA THR A 191 2.97 24.81 16.24
C THR A 191 2.31 23.86 17.24
N TYR A 192 2.78 22.62 17.33
CA TYR A 192 2.29 21.66 18.33
C TYR A 192 2.45 22.20 19.75
N GLU A 193 3.63 22.69 20.12
CA GLU A 193 3.86 23.21 21.46
C GLU A 193 3.02 24.45 21.78
N ALA A 194 2.81 25.34 20.80
CA ALA A 194 1.91 26.48 20.96
C ALA A 194 0.47 26.01 21.17
N PHE A 195 -0.01 25.09 20.32
CA PHE A 195 -1.34 24.51 20.41
C PHE A 195 -1.57 23.79 21.74
N ARG A 196 -0.59 23.02 22.23
CA ARG A 196 -0.64 22.35 23.52
C ARG A 196 -0.78 23.31 24.69
N ARG A 197 -0.09 24.46 24.67
CA ARG A 197 -0.21 25.49 25.72
C ARG A 197 -1.60 26.12 25.75
N GLU A 198 -2.21 26.30 24.59
CA GLU A 198 -3.53 26.90 24.43
C GLU A 198 -4.68 25.91 24.69
N THR A 199 -4.41 24.60 24.63
CA THR A 199 -5.41 23.54 24.77
C THR A 199 -5.36 22.93 26.18
N PRO A 200 -6.35 23.17 27.05
CA PRO A 200 -6.35 22.68 28.44
C PRO A 200 -6.32 21.14 28.54
N GLU A 201 -6.93 20.46 27.57
CA GLU A 201 -6.99 19.00 27.48
C GLU A 201 -5.59 18.40 27.27
N LEU A 202 -4.71 19.08 26.53
CA LEU A 202 -3.33 18.66 26.28
C LEU A 202 -2.37 19.11 27.38
N SER A 203 -2.40 20.40 27.73
CA SER A 203 -1.45 20.98 28.72
C SER A 203 -1.51 20.34 30.11
N ARG A 204 -2.65 19.77 30.51
CA ARG A 204 -2.83 19.12 31.82
C ARG A 204 -2.30 17.69 31.86
N ASP A 205 -2.19 17.03 30.71
CA ASP A 205 -1.66 15.68 30.63
C ASP A 205 -0.18 15.73 30.26
N GLY A 206 0.66 15.18 31.15
CA GLY A 206 2.10 15.09 30.94
C GLY A 206 2.49 14.13 29.80
N ARG A 207 1.60 13.23 29.38
CA ARG A 207 1.83 12.25 28.31
C ARG A 207 1.74 12.85 26.91
N THR A 208 1.04 13.98 26.75
CA THR A 208 0.83 14.64 25.45
C THR A 208 2.08 15.40 24.99
N THR A 209 3.25 14.78 24.99
CA THR A 209 4.47 15.38 24.43
C THR A 209 4.40 15.42 22.92
N TYR A 210 5.31 16.16 22.30
CA TYR A 210 5.40 16.17 20.84
C TYR A 210 5.83 14.79 20.31
N GLU A 211 6.76 14.14 20.99
CA GLU A 211 7.23 12.79 20.65
C GLU A 211 6.08 11.78 20.71
N TRP A 212 5.25 11.84 21.76
CA TRP A 212 4.07 10.98 21.87
C TRP A 212 3.07 11.21 20.73
N PHE A 213 2.85 12.47 20.35
CA PHE A 213 2.02 12.81 19.20
C PHE A 213 2.60 12.26 17.89
N CYS A 214 3.92 12.30 17.69
CA CYS A 214 4.55 11.68 16.54
C CYS A 214 4.37 10.17 16.54
N ASP A 215 4.85 9.50 17.58
CA ASP A 215 4.94 8.03 17.67
C ASP A 215 3.57 7.35 17.64
N CYS A 216 2.56 7.99 18.24
CA CYS A 216 1.22 7.41 18.39
C CYS A 216 0.18 8.00 17.44
N TYR A 217 0.48 9.10 16.72
CA TYR A 217 -0.47 9.71 15.79
C TYR A 217 0.10 9.99 14.40
N LEU A 218 1.15 10.81 14.27
CA LEU A 218 1.64 11.26 12.95
C LEU A 218 2.32 10.15 12.15
N ASP A 219 3.13 9.33 12.82
CA ASP A 219 3.82 8.20 12.20
C ASP A 219 2.86 7.03 11.94
N ARG A 220 1.63 7.15 12.44
CA ARG A 220 0.51 6.26 12.14
C ARG A 220 -0.27 6.81 10.96
N CYS A 221 -0.99 5.98 10.22
CA CYS A 221 -1.76 6.44 9.06
C CYS A 221 -2.97 7.36 9.38
N TYR A 222 -3.10 7.87 10.62
CA TYR A 222 -4.21 8.74 11.02
C TYR A 222 -4.24 10.12 10.31
N PRO A 223 -3.11 10.78 9.97
CA PRO A 223 -3.14 11.98 9.15
C PRO A 223 -3.82 11.77 7.80
N LEU A 224 -3.59 10.61 7.16
CA LEU A 224 -4.27 10.27 5.92
C LEU A 224 -5.79 10.23 6.10
N ARG A 225 -6.25 9.58 7.18
CA ARG A 225 -7.69 9.54 7.53
C ARG A 225 -8.28 10.94 7.64
N VAL A 226 -7.60 11.85 8.34
CA VAL A 226 -8.05 13.24 8.49
C VAL A 226 -8.12 13.95 7.14
N MET A 227 -7.07 13.82 6.31
CA MET A 227 -7.03 14.44 4.99
C MET A 227 -8.15 13.94 4.08
N LEU A 228 -8.43 12.64 4.08
CA LEU A 228 -9.54 12.08 3.32
C LEU A 228 -10.90 12.63 3.80
N ARG A 229 -11.14 12.65 5.12
CA ARG A 229 -12.37 13.23 5.68
C ARG A 229 -12.53 14.71 5.33
N ALA A 230 -11.45 15.49 5.43
CA ALA A 230 -11.45 16.92 5.08
C ALA A 230 -11.77 17.17 3.59
N ASN A 231 -11.48 16.18 2.73
CA ASN A 231 -11.80 16.21 1.30
C ASN A 231 -13.17 15.58 0.96
N GLY A 232 -14.00 15.28 1.95
CA GLY A 232 -15.37 14.79 1.77
C GLY A 232 -15.47 13.29 1.49
N ILE A 233 -14.39 12.52 1.71
CA ILE A 233 -14.45 11.06 1.63
C ILE A 233 -15.12 10.50 2.88
N THR A 234 -16.15 9.68 2.67
CA THR A 234 -16.88 8.98 3.72
C THR A 234 -16.29 7.61 3.99
N PHE A 235 -16.26 7.22 5.26
CA PHE A 235 -15.72 5.94 5.72
C PHE A 235 -16.89 5.01 6.04
N PRO A 236 -16.88 3.74 5.57
CA PRO A 236 -17.96 2.80 5.85
C PRO A 236 -17.90 2.29 7.29
N ASP A 237 -19.05 2.16 7.96
CA ASP A 237 -19.17 1.62 9.33
C ASP A 237 -19.08 0.08 9.39
N ASP A 238 -19.37 -0.60 8.27
CA ASP A 238 -19.29 -2.05 8.13
C ASP A 238 -18.78 -2.42 6.72
N LEU A 239 -18.27 -3.64 6.55
CA LEU A 239 -17.81 -4.13 5.25
C LEU A 239 -18.96 -4.55 4.30
N GLY A 240 -20.21 -4.59 4.77
CA GLY A 240 -21.36 -5.14 4.03
C GLY A 240 -21.28 -6.66 3.84
N GLU A 241 -22.42 -7.31 3.56
CA GLU A 241 -22.43 -8.69 3.05
C GLU A 241 -21.92 -8.68 1.60
N LYS A 242 -20.96 -9.57 1.29
CA LYS A 242 -20.56 -9.87 -0.09
C LYS A 242 -21.74 -10.55 -0.79
N ASP A 243 -22.50 -9.80 -1.58
CA ASP A 243 -23.41 -10.36 -2.60
C ASP A 243 -22.61 -10.99 -3.76
#